data_AF-A0A177YA85-F1
#
_entry.id   AF-A0A177YA85-F1
#
_cell.length_a   1.000
_cell.length_b   1.000
_cell.length_c   1.000
_cell.angle_alpha   90.00
_cell.angle_beta   90.00
_cell.angle_gamma   90.00
#
_symmetry.space_group_name_H-M   'P 1'
#
loop_
_entity.id
_entity.type
_entity.pdbx_description
1 polymer ?
#
loop_
_entity_poly.entity_id
_entity_poly.type
_entity_poly.pdbx_seq_one_letter_code
_entity_poly.pdbx_strand_id
1 'polypeptide(L)'
;MRAIVVLGVALLALSAGCSRGDDAAAPSATTASEDPGAAGPFFGACGSVTDEEVRSAFAVPAFTAITRNSLGCEWEVGGFTGPSVSFSWYRGSPIERERAGSELIGRPAENIEIDGHDGFAAATDNYLCEVGVQYGKDFMHWSVTYGDQPPTASPCDVAEQLATLTAERAQ
;
A
#
# COMPACT_ATOMS: atom_id res chain seq x y z
N MET A 1 -11.63 -31.32 54.31
CA MET A 1 -11.41 -32.52 53.48
C MET A 1 -10.66 -32.05 52.24
N ARG A 2 -9.32 -32.05 52.21
CA ARG A 2 -8.43 -33.13 51.70
C ARG A 2 -8.90 -33.74 50.38
N ALA A 3 -8.25 -33.37 49.28
CA ALA A 3 -7.46 -34.30 48.47
C ALA A 3 -6.51 -33.53 47.53
N ILE A 4 -5.21 -33.69 47.75
CA ILE A 4 -4.14 -33.43 46.79
C ILE A 4 -3.94 -34.76 46.04
N VAL A 5 -3.81 -34.73 44.71
CA VAL A 5 -3.18 -35.82 43.96
C VAL A 5 -2.13 -35.22 43.02
N VAL A 6 -0.96 -35.84 43.08
CA VAL A 6 0.32 -35.45 42.48
C VAL A 6 0.58 -36.37 41.27
N LEU A 7 1.31 -35.81 40.30
CA LEU A 7 2.37 -36.45 39.50
C LEU A 7 2.05 -37.11 38.15
N GLY A 8 2.84 -36.69 37.16
CA GLY A 8 3.13 -37.42 35.92
C GLY A 8 4.10 -36.67 35.02
N VAL A 9 5.41 -36.78 35.29
CA VAL A 9 6.49 -36.32 34.40
C VAL A 9 6.73 -37.37 33.32
N ALA A 10 6.88 -36.97 32.06
CA ALA A 10 7.54 -37.77 31.03
C ALA A 10 8.41 -36.88 30.13
N LEU A 11 9.73 -37.05 30.26
CA LEU A 11 10.76 -36.57 29.36
C LEU A 11 10.80 -37.48 28.12
N LEU A 12 10.90 -36.90 26.91
CA LEU A 12 11.45 -37.59 25.74
C LEU A 12 12.38 -36.65 24.97
N ALA A 13 13.52 -37.24 24.57
CA ALA A 13 14.74 -36.59 24.14
C ALA A 13 14.84 -36.44 22.61
N LEU A 14 15.58 -35.39 22.22
CA LEU A 14 16.43 -35.15 21.05
C LEU A 14 16.33 -36.09 19.83
N SER A 15 16.18 -35.47 18.66
CA SER A 15 16.89 -35.87 17.44
C SER A 15 17.39 -34.64 16.68
N ALA A 16 18.70 -34.41 16.71
CA ALA A 16 19.40 -33.52 15.80
C ALA A 16 19.54 -34.22 14.45
N GLY A 17 18.87 -33.71 13.42
CA GLY A 17 19.02 -34.15 12.04
C GLY A 17 19.88 -33.16 11.27
N CYS A 18 21.20 -33.37 11.24
CA CYS A 18 22.07 -32.75 10.23
C CYS A 18 22.05 -33.64 8.98
N SER A 19 21.36 -33.20 7.92
CA SER A 19 21.55 -33.77 6.60
C SER A 19 22.54 -32.89 5.84
N ARG A 20 23.72 -33.45 5.55
CA ARG A 20 24.71 -32.88 4.66
C ARG A 20 24.41 -33.40 3.25
N GLY A 21 24.12 -32.50 2.33
CA GLY A 21 24.10 -32.77 0.89
C GLY A 21 24.86 -31.66 0.19
N ASP A 22 26.08 -31.97 -0.24
CA ASP A 22 26.82 -31.19 -1.23
C ASP A 22 26.28 -31.59 -2.61
N ASP A 23 25.79 -30.62 -3.41
CA ASP A 23 26.18 -30.39 -4.82
C ASP A 23 25.19 -29.52 -5.61
N ALA A 24 25.78 -28.71 -6.49
CA ALA A 24 25.21 -27.89 -7.57
C ALA A 24 24.61 -26.52 -7.20
N ALA A 25 25.49 -25.50 -7.25
CA ALA A 25 25.11 -24.10 -7.41
C ALA A 25 24.39 -23.89 -8.75
N ALA A 26 23.06 -23.89 -8.73
CA ALA A 26 22.26 -23.15 -9.70
C ALA A 26 22.25 -21.67 -9.29
N PRO A 27 22.27 -20.70 -10.21
CA PRO A 27 21.98 -19.32 -9.84
C PRO A 27 20.52 -19.30 -9.38
N SER A 28 20.32 -19.31 -8.06
CA SER A 28 19.01 -19.03 -7.49
C SER A 28 18.73 -17.58 -7.85
N ALA A 29 17.82 -17.37 -8.79
CA ALA A 29 17.07 -16.13 -8.81
C ALA A 29 16.38 -16.07 -7.45
N THR A 30 16.96 -15.31 -6.53
CA THR A 30 16.36 -15.03 -5.24
C THR A 30 15.10 -14.22 -5.51
N THR A 31 14.00 -14.88 -5.82
CA THR A 31 12.69 -14.36 -5.45
C THR A 31 12.74 -14.31 -3.94
N ALA A 32 13.05 -13.12 -3.40
CA ALA A 32 12.90 -12.88 -1.99
C ALA A 32 11.43 -13.20 -1.70
N SER A 33 11.17 -14.33 -1.05
CA SER A 33 9.87 -14.59 -0.48
C SER A 33 9.64 -13.45 0.49
N GLU A 34 8.74 -12.53 0.15
CA GLU A 34 8.32 -11.49 1.06
C GLU A 34 7.79 -12.20 2.31
N ASP A 35 8.46 -12.00 3.44
CA ASP A 35 7.92 -12.40 4.73
C ASP A 35 6.66 -11.58 4.95
N PRO A 36 5.46 -12.19 5.06
CA PRO A 36 4.22 -11.45 5.28
C PRO A 36 4.25 -10.61 6.56
N GLY A 37 5.20 -10.88 7.48
CA GLY A 37 5.44 -10.09 8.68
C GLY A 37 6.50 -8.97 8.55
N ALA A 38 7.23 -8.88 7.43
CA ALA A 38 8.24 -7.85 7.21
C ALA A 38 7.61 -6.48 6.95
N ALA A 39 8.33 -5.43 7.33
CA ALA A 39 7.97 -4.06 6.93
C ALA A 39 8.13 -3.90 5.42
N GLY A 40 7.28 -3.06 4.84
CA GLY A 40 7.44 -2.65 3.44
C GLY A 40 8.65 -1.74 3.25
N PRO A 41 8.96 -1.39 1.99
CA PRO A 41 10.06 -0.51 1.65
C PRO A 41 9.79 0.92 2.14
N PHE A 42 10.80 1.77 2.03
CA PHE A 42 10.68 3.21 2.23
C PHE A 42 10.22 3.89 0.93
N PHE A 43 9.08 4.58 0.97
CA PHE A 43 8.53 5.29 -0.20
C PHE A 43 9.08 6.72 -0.41
N GLY A 44 9.93 7.22 0.48
CA GLY A 44 10.36 8.62 0.45
C GLY A 44 9.24 9.61 0.79
N ALA A 45 9.61 10.89 0.92
CA ALA A 45 8.64 11.95 1.16
C ALA A 45 7.64 12.00 -0.01
N CYS A 46 6.35 12.04 0.29
CA CYS A 46 5.27 12.08 -0.71
C CYS A 46 5.33 10.96 -1.76
N GLY A 47 5.79 9.75 -1.40
CA GLY A 47 5.89 8.65 -2.37
C GLY A 47 6.99 8.85 -3.41
N SER A 48 7.97 9.72 -3.14
CA SER A 48 9.06 10.08 -4.05
C SER A 48 8.59 10.66 -5.39
N VAL A 49 7.39 11.24 -5.43
CA VAL A 49 6.90 12.00 -6.59
C VAL A 49 7.09 13.50 -6.39
N THR A 50 7.29 14.20 -7.49
CA THR A 50 7.43 15.65 -7.53
C THR A 50 6.08 16.33 -7.74
N ASP A 51 5.98 17.60 -7.32
CA ASP A 51 4.75 18.39 -7.54
C ASP A 51 4.40 18.52 -9.02
N GLU A 52 5.41 18.57 -9.89
CA GLU A 52 5.21 18.65 -11.33
C GLU A 52 4.61 17.35 -11.90
N GLU A 53 5.07 16.20 -11.41
CA GLU A 53 4.49 14.91 -11.79
C GLU A 53 3.03 14.79 -11.34
N VAL A 54 2.72 15.18 -10.10
CA VAL A 54 1.34 15.20 -9.59
C VAL A 54 0.47 16.18 -10.38
N ARG A 55 0.97 17.39 -10.64
CA ARG A 55 0.24 18.41 -11.41
C ARG A 55 -0.05 17.95 -12.83
N SER A 56 0.93 17.31 -13.47
CA SER A 56 0.82 16.78 -14.83
C SER A 56 -0.20 15.64 -14.89
N ALA A 57 -0.10 14.65 -13.99
CA ALA A 57 -1.03 13.53 -13.91
C ALA A 57 -2.46 14.00 -13.61
N PHE A 58 -2.61 14.92 -12.64
CA PHE A 58 -3.91 15.48 -12.25
C PHE A 58 -4.51 16.44 -13.28
N ALA A 59 -3.74 16.82 -14.31
CA ALA A 59 -4.15 17.70 -15.40
C ALA A 59 -4.73 19.05 -14.93
N VAL A 60 -4.03 19.71 -14.01
CA VAL A 60 -4.42 21.04 -13.48
C VAL A 60 -3.37 22.11 -13.75
N PRO A 61 -3.75 23.39 -13.86
CA PRO A 61 -2.79 24.46 -14.14
C PRO A 61 -1.83 24.71 -12.96
N ALA A 62 -2.32 24.64 -11.73
CA ALA A 62 -1.54 24.86 -10.52
C ALA A 62 -2.28 24.33 -9.28
N PHE A 63 -1.52 24.04 -8.21
CA PHE A 63 -2.06 23.81 -6.88
C PHE A 63 -2.15 25.11 -6.09
N THR A 64 -3.20 25.26 -5.31
CA THR A 64 -3.39 26.38 -4.38
C THR A 64 -2.72 26.14 -3.03
N ALA A 65 -2.59 24.88 -2.62
CA ALA A 65 -1.95 24.49 -1.37
C ALA A 65 -1.32 23.09 -1.51
N ILE A 66 -0.23 22.86 -0.77
CA ILE A 66 0.40 21.55 -0.64
C ILE A 66 0.76 21.33 0.83
N THR A 67 0.16 20.33 1.45
CA THR A 67 0.47 19.92 2.83
C THR A 67 1.39 18.72 2.82
N ARG A 68 2.41 18.69 3.68
CA ARG A 68 3.37 17.58 3.79
C ARG A 68 3.65 17.24 5.24
N ASN A 69 3.66 15.95 5.57
CA ASN A 69 4.06 15.44 6.87
C ASN A 69 4.76 14.08 6.71
N SER A 70 5.09 13.42 7.83
CA SER A 70 5.80 12.13 7.81
C SER A 70 4.96 10.94 7.34
N LEU A 71 3.65 11.10 7.22
CA LEU A 71 2.70 10.06 6.83
C LEU A 71 2.20 10.23 5.39
N GLY A 72 2.27 11.44 4.84
CA GLY A 72 1.65 11.72 3.55
C GLY A 72 1.74 13.16 3.09
N CYS A 73 1.16 13.39 1.91
CA CYS A 73 1.09 14.69 1.26
C CYS A 73 -0.29 14.90 0.62
N GLU A 74 -0.73 16.14 0.56
CA GLU A 74 -2.01 16.56 -0.04
C GLU A 74 -1.74 17.73 -0.99
N TRP A 75 -2.22 17.66 -2.21
CA TRP A 75 -2.19 18.72 -3.21
C TRP A 75 -3.61 19.18 -3.50
N GLU A 76 -3.91 20.46 -3.27
CA GLU A 76 -5.28 21.02 -3.37
C GLU A 76 -5.36 22.09 -4.46
N VAL A 77 -6.48 22.16 -5.19
CA VAL A 77 -6.79 23.23 -6.16
C VAL A 77 -7.90 24.17 -5.65
N GLY A 78 -8.76 23.71 -4.75
CA GLY A 78 -9.96 24.44 -4.32
C GLY A 78 -10.26 24.36 -2.83
N GLY A 79 -9.24 24.14 -1.99
CA GLY A 79 -9.40 23.85 -0.56
C GLY A 79 -9.97 22.44 -0.30
N PHE A 80 -10.29 22.14 0.96
CA PHE A 80 -10.59 20.78 1.45
C PHE A 80 -11.74 20.05 0.74
N THR A 81 -12.70 20.77 0.13
CA THR A 81 -13.82 20.17 -0.62
C THR A 81 -13.65 20.24 -2.13
N GLY A 82 -12.56 20.85 -2.61
CA GLY A 82 -12.25 21.00 -4.02
C GLY A 82 -11.46 19.82 -4.58
N PRO A 83 -11.04 19.92 -5.85
CA PRO A 83 -10.16 18.92 -6.45
C PRO A 83 -8.86 18.78 -5.65
N SER A 84 -8.51 17.53 -5.32
CA SER A 84 -7.29 17.21 -4.59
C SER A 84 -6.73 15.83 -4.92
N VAL A 85 -5.43 15.69 -4.65
CA VAL A 85 -4.70 14.43 -4.73
C VAL A 85 -4.00 14.23 -3.40
N SER A 86 -4.02 13.02 -2.87
CA SER A 86 -3.36 12.68 -1.62
C SER A 86 -2.54 11.41 -1.73
N PHE A 87 -1.39 11.43 -1.08
CA PHE A 87 -0.53 10.27 -0.83
C PHE A 87 -0.54 9.97 0.66
N SER A 88 -0.71 8.69 1.02
CA SER A 88 -0.57 8.19 2.38
C SER A 88 0.26 6.92 2.42
N TRP A 89 1.12 6.82 3.43
CA TRP A 89 1.89 5.61 3.73
C TRP A 89 1.44 5.01 5.06
N TYR A 90 0.90 3.81 5.00
CA TYR A 90 0.41 3.09 6.16
C TYR A 90 1.38 1.99 6.55
N ARG A 91 1.80 1.98 7.82
CA ARG A 91 2.79 1.04 8.35
C ARG A 91 2.19 0.07 9.37
N GLY A 92 2.38 -1.23 9.18
CA GLY A 92 1.84 -2.27 10.05
C GLY A 92 0.31 -2.37 10.00
N SER A 93 -0.28 -2.02 8.86
CA SER A 93 -1.72 -1.94 8.67
C SER A 93 -2.13 -2.81 7.49
N PRO A 94 -3.12 -3.71 7.64
CA PRO A 94 -3.60 -4.51 6.52
C PRO A 94 -4.32 -3.61 5.50
N ILE A 95 -3.93 -3.73 4.22
CA ILE A 95 -4.60 -3.05 3.11
C ILE A 95 -6.10 -3.38 3.04
N GLU A 96 -6.45 -4.61 3.44
CA GLU A 96 -7.82 -5.12 3.47
C GLU A 96 -8.77 -4.29 4.33
N ARG A 97 -8.27 -3.56 5.33
CA ARG A 97 -9.11 -2.66 6.11
C ARG A 97 -9.59 -1.47 5.26
N GLU A 98 -8.71 -0.88 4.45
CA GLU A 98 -9.08 0.23 3.57
C GLU A 98 -9.95 -0.24 2.40
N ARG A 99 -9.64 -1.43 1.86
CA ARG A 99 -10.49 -2.10 0.87
C ARG A 99 -11.92 -2.27 1.40
N ALA A 100 -12.06 -2.89 2.57
CA ALA A 100 -13.37 -3.11 3.20
C ALA A 100 -14.08 -1.78 3.53
N GLY A 101 -13.33 -0.73 3.86
CA GLY A 101 -13.85 0.62 4.05
C GLY A 101 -14.54 1.15 2.78
N SER A 102 -13.89 1.04 1.63
CA SER A 102 -14.46 1.42 0.33
C SER A 102 -15.70 0.60 -0.02
N GLU A 103 -15.62 -0.73 0.12
CA GLU A 103 -16.74 -1.63 -0.17
C GLU A 103 -17.97 -1.31 0.70
N LEU A 104 -17.75 -1.03 1.99
CA LEU A 104 -18.82 -0.71 2.94
C LEU A 104 -19.59 0.56 2.58
N ILE A 105 -18.93 1.54 1.97
CA ILE A 105 -19.56 2.80 1.52
C ILE A 105 -20.07 2.73 0.08
N GLY A 106 -20.15 1.52 -0.50
CA GLY A 106 -20.71 1.31 -1.84
C GLY A 106 -19.75 1.66 -2.97
N ARG A 107 -18.43 1.62 -2.71
CA ARG A 107 -17.38 1.72 -3.73
C ARG A 107 -16.69 0.36 -3.87
N PRO A 108 -17.19 -0.54 -4.74
CA PRO A 108 -16.61 -1.86 -4.90
C PRO A 108 -15.12 -1.77 -5.23
N ALA A 109 -14.30 -2.53 -4.50
CA ALA A 109 -12.86 -2.55 -4.70
C ALA A 109 -12.48 -3.64 -5.72
N GLU A 110 -11.88 -3.22 -6.82
CA GLU A 110 -11.35 -4.08 -7.87
C GLU A 110 -9.90 -4.44 -7.57
N ASN A 111 -9.50 -5.68 -7.86
CA ASN A 111 -8.10 -6.09 -7.72
C ASN A 111 -7.27 -5.48 -8.85
N ILE A 112 -6.09 -4.96 -8.50
CA ILE A 112 -5.10 -4.45 -9.45
C ILE A 112 -3.72 -5.02 -9.10
N GLU A 113 -2.78 -4.87 -10.02
CA GLU A 113 -1.35 -5.16 -9.82
C GLU A 113 -0.54 -3.95 -10.30
N ILE A 114 0.38 -3.46 -9.48
CA ILE A 114 1.29 -2.34 -9.81
C ILE A 114 2.71 -2.79 -9.51
N ASP A 115 3.57 -2.80 -10.54
CA ASP A 115 4.97 -3.21 -10.45
C ASP A 115 5.17 -4.59 -9.75
N GLY A 116 4.27 -5.54 -10.02
CA GLY A 116 4.28 -6.88 -9.42
C GLY A 116 3.76 -6.96 -7.99
N HIS A 117 3.21 -5.87 -7.44
CA HIS A 117 2.58 -5.83 -6.12
C HIS A 117 1.05 -5.79 -6.24
N ASP A 118 0.40 -6.67 -5.48
CA ASP A 118 -1.06 -6.72 -5.40
C ASP A 118 -1.63 -5.44 -4.76
N GLY A 119 -2.80 -5.03 -5.23
CA GLY A 119 -3.48 -3.84 -4.73
C GLY A 119 -4.98 -3.87 -4.97
N PHE A 120 -5.62 -2.74 -4.66
CA PHE A 120 -7.00 -2.49 -5.05
C PHE A 120 -7.18 -1.09 -5.62
N ALA A 121 -8.16 -0.95 -6.51
CA ALA A 121 -8.72 0.32 -6.93
C ALA A 121 -10.20 0.40 -6.51
N ALA A 122 -10.64 1.54 -6.00
CA ALA A 122 -12.05 1.77 -5.68
C ALA A 122 -12.46 3.17 -6.15
N ALA A 123 -13.50 3.25 -6.98
CA ALA A 123 -13.93 4.49 -7.61
C ALA A 123 -15.36 4.88 -7.22
N THR A 124 -15.65 6.17 -7.33
CA THR A 124 -17.02 6.69 -7.41
C THR A 124 -17.18 7.44 -8.72
N ASP A 125 -17.99 6.86 -9.61
CA ASP A 125 -18.23 7.36 -10.97
C ASP A 125 -16.91 7.77 -11.65
N ASN A 126 -16.84 9.00 -12.14
CA ASN A 126 -15.67 9.55 -12.83
C ASN A 126 -14.95 10.65 -12.03
N TYR A 127 -15.30 10.88 -10.76
CA TYR A 127 -14.78 12.03 -10.01
C TYR A 127 -13.89 11.65 -8.82
N LEU A 128 -13.90 10.40 -8.36
CA LEU A 128 -13.06 9.94 -7.26
C LEU A 128 -12.51 8.55 -7.54
N CYS A 129 -11.23 8.34 -7.26
CA CYS A 129 -10.62 7.01 -7.22
C CYS A 129 -9.56 6.93 -6.13
N GLU A 130 -9.49 5.77 -5.50
CA GLU A 130 -8.46 5.41 -4.54
C GLU A 130 -7.73 4.17 -5.01
N VAL A 131 -6.40 4.16 -4.87
CA VAL A 131 -5.52 3.06 -5.23
C VAL A 131 -4.64 2.74 -4.02
N GLY A 132 -4.70 1.49 -3.56
CA GLY A 132 -3.81 0.96 -2.54
C GLY A 132 -2.91 -0.13 -3.11
N VAL A 133 -1.62 -0.15 -2.75
CA VAL A 133 -0.64 -1.17 -3.20
C VAL A 133 0.12 -1.76 -2.01
N GLN A 134 0.08 -3.07 -1.88
CA GLN A 134 0.55 -3.84 -0.71
C GLN A 134 2.06 -4.11 -0.76
N TYR A 135 2.73 -3.92 0.37
CA TYR A 135 4.15 -4.26 0.58
C TYR A 135 4.37 -4.87 1.98
N GLY A 136 4.42 -6.20 2.08
CA GLY A 136 4.54 -6.88 3.38
C GLY A 136 3.40 -6.50 4.33
N LYS A 137 3.70 -5.85 5.45
CA LYS A 137 2.69 -5.31 6.41
C LYS A 137 2.33 -3.84 6.20
N ASP A 138 2.93 -3.18 5.21
CA ASP A 138 2.74 -1.75 4.91
C ASP A 138 2.04 -1.62 3.56
N PHE A 139 1.41 -0.48 3.27
CA PHE A 139 0.91 -0.19 1.94
C PHE A 139 1.00 1.31 1.64
N MET A 140 1.16 1.64 0.36
CA MET A 140 0.96 3.00 -0.13
C MET A 140 -0.48 3.19 -0.58
N HIS A 141 -0.97 4.42 -0.49
CA HIS A 141 -2.33 4.77 -0.88
C HIS A 141 -2.35 6.12 -1.59
N TRP A 142 -2.95 6.15 -2.77
CA TRP A 142 -3.25 7.35 -3.54
C TRP A 142 -4.75 7.58 -3.58
N SER A 143 -5.21 8.78 -3.24
CA SER A 143 -6.61 9.20 -3.42
C SER A 143 -6.66 10.41 -4.35
N VAL A 144 -7.53 10.35 -5.35
CA VAL A 144 -7.74 11.42 -6.32
C VAL A 144 -9.22 11.77 -6.30
N THR A 145 -9.55 13.04 -6.09
CA THR A 145 -10.93 13.54 -6.17
C THR A 145 -10.97 14.84 -6.95
N TYR A 146 -11.98 15.01 -7.81
CA TYR A 146 -12.31 16.30 -8.43
C TYR A 146 -13.42 17.03 -7.67
N GLY A 147 -13.91 16.48 -6.56
CA GLY A 147 -15.03 17.02 -5.79
C GLY A 147 -16.26 17.23 -6.69
N ASP A 148 -16.89 18.41 -6.57
CA ASP A 148 -18.03 18.79 -7.40
C ASP A 148 -17.62 19.40 -8.76
N GLN A 149 -16.33 19.40 -9.12
CA GLN A 149 -15.85 19.96 -10.39
C GLN A 149 -15.79 18.89 -11.48
N PRO A 150 -15.96 19.28 -12.76
CA PRO A 150 -15.71 18.38 -13.87
C PRO A 150 -14.28 17.81 -13.81
N PRO A 151 -14.12 16.48 -13.87
CA PRO A 151 -12.81 15.84 -13.89
C PRO A 151 -11.97 16.31 -15.08
N THR A 152 -10.72 16.68 -14.84
CA THR A 152 -9.77 17.05 -15.91
C THR A 152 -8.99 15.85 -16.45
N ALA A 153 -8.98 14.74 -15.73
CA ALA A 153 -8.48 13.42 -16.13
C ALA A 153 -9.30 12.31 -15.44
N SER A 154 -9.09 11.05 -15.85
CA SER A 154 -9.65 9.88 -15.16
C SER A 154 -9.00 9.76 -13.78
N PRO A 155 -9.76 9.81 -12.66
CA PRO A 155 -9.18 9.75 -11.32
C PRO A 155 -8.37 8.47 -11.07
N CYS A 156 -8.80 7.33 -11.64
CA CYS A 156 -8.06 6.07 -11.49
C CYS A 156 -6.77 6.08 -12.31
N ASP A 157 -6.79 6.59 -13.54
CA ASP A 157 -5.57 6.69 -14.36
C ASP A 157 -4.52 7.57 -13.66
N VAL A 158 -4.96 8.67 -13.02
CA VAL A 158 -4.08 9.53 -12.20
C VAL A 158 -3.52 8.76 -11.00
N ALA A 159 -4.38 8.07 -10.25
CA ALA A 159 -3.98 7.35 -9.04
C ALA A 159 -3.01 6.19 -9.36
N GLU A 160 -3.30 5.42 -10.41
CA GLU A 160 -2.46 4.31 -10.89
C GLU A 160 -1.11 4.80 -11.44
N GLN A 161 -1.11 5.91 -12.18
CA GLN A 161 0.13 6.53 -12.67
C GLN A 161 1.03 6.94 -11.49
N LEU A 162 0.48 7.61 -10.49
CA LEU A 162 1.24 8.07 -9.32
C LEU A 162 1.70 6.90 -8.45
N ALA A 163 0.86 5.87 -8.28
CA ALA A 163 1.23 4.64 -7.59
C ALA A 163 2.38 3.91 -8.31
N THR A 164 2.37 3.86 -9.64
CA THR A 164 3.46 3.31 -10.45
C THR A 164 4.76 4.06 -10.22
N LEU A 165 4.74 5.40 -10.28
CA LEU A 165 5.93 6.21 -10.00
C LEU A 165 6.47 5.99 -8.58
N THR A 166 5.60 5.83 -7.60
CA THR A 166 6.01 5.51 -6.23
C THR A 166 6.62 4.11 -6.13
N ALA A 167 6.03 3.12 -6.79
CA ALA A 167 6.51 1.73 -6.78
C ALA A 167 7.92 1.63 -7.38
N GLU A 168 8.15 2.25 -8.54
CA GLU A 168 9.45 2.31 -9.24
C GLU A 168 10.57 2.96 -8.40
N ARG A 169 10.22 3.70 -7.34
CA ARG A 169 11.15 4.50 -6.52
C ARG A 169 11.25 4.02 -5.07
N ALA A 170 10.54 2.94 -4.72
CA ALA A 170 10.58 2.34 -3.40
C ALA A 170 11.98 1.73 -3.10
N GLN A 171 12.44 1.85 -1.84
CA GLN A 171 13.80 1.46 -1.41
C GLN A 171 13.81 0.50 -0.22
#